data_AF-A0A354REH5-F1
#
_entry.id   AF-A0A354REH5-F1
#
_cell.length_a   1.000
_cell.length_b   1.000
_cell.length_c   1.000
_cell.angle_alpha   90.00
_cell.angle_beta   90.00
_cell.angle_gamma   90.00
#
_symmetry.space_group_name_H-M   'P 1'
#
loop_
_entity.id
_entity.type
_entity.pdbx_description
1 polymer ?
#
loop_
_entity_poly.entity_id
_entity_poly.type
_entity_poly.pdbx_seq_one_letter_code
_entity_poly.pdbx_strand_id
1 'polypeptide(L)'
;MPPRFHLLDSRKRERRGKGRGECKTMHASSRTGKVAMEVDCQGGIYHNRALDSKSWDKGKEKLAQAILRADKNLMFKKSIASLFSLLLLSPLLAQKVDPTYKQVSYGPHEEMVLNFWKIDSKKPTPLLVHIHGGGWIGGKKNETVGTNQLSNGYSYASIDYRLAGKALLPAAVHDAARAIQFLRTKAKAWNFDPTRIAVTGGSAGAASSMWLAYHEDLADPNSKDPVLRESSRVCGAVAMGGQTTLDPFLLERKIGPACIRHPMIWK
;
A
#
# COMPACT_ATOMS: atom_id res chain seq x y z
N MET A 1 -20.67 13.70 -39.38
CA MET A 1 -20.05 12.41 -39.78
C MET A 1 -18.74 12.28 -39.02
N PRO A 2 -18.56 11.27 -38.15
CA PRO A 2 -17.25 11.01 -37.54
C PRO A 2 -16.39 10.11 -38.45
N PRO A 3 -15.05 10.21 -38.39
CA PRO A 3 -14.16 9.54 -39.33
C PRO A 3 -14.06 8.02 -39.07
N ARG A 4 -14.01 7.25 -40.15
CA ARG A 4 -13.74 5.80 -40.19
C ARG A 4 -12.24 5.55 -40.02
N PHE A 5 -11.86 4.70 -39.08
CA PHE A 5 -10.52 4.09 -39.04
C PHE A 5 -10.57 2.69 -39.68
N HIS A 6 -9.71 2.46 -40.67
CA HIS A 6 -9.56 1.20 -41.37
C HIS A 6 -8.76 0.19 -40.53
N LEU A 7 -9.30 -1.01 -40.33
CA LEU A 7 -8.56 -2.17 -39.85
C LEU A 7 -7.61 -2.68 -40.95
N LEU A 8 -6.33 -2.83 -40.63
CA LEU A 8 -5.44 -3.74 -41.33
C LEU A 8 -5.39 -5.06 -40.53
N ASP A 9 -6.04 -6.10 -41.07
CA ASP A 9 -5.86 -7.50 -40.67
C ASP A 9 -4.45 -7.93 -41.11
N SER A 10 -3.61 -8.30 -40.14
CA SER A 10 -2.46 -9.16 -40.43
C SER A 10 -2.42 -10.31 -39.44
N ARG A 11 -3.22 -11.34 -39.73
CA ARG A 11 -2.92 -12.73 -39.33
C ARG A 11 -1.48 -13.09 -39.70
N LYS A 12 -0.60 -13.16 -38.71
CA LYS A 12 0.60 -14.01 -38.76
C LYS A 12 0.50 -15.10 -37.69
N ARG A 13 0.32 -16.33 -38.17
CA ARG A 13 0.63 -17.57 -37.47
C ARG A 13 2.09 -17.52 -37.02
N GLU A 14 2.36 -17.82 -35.75
CA GLU A 14 3.66 -18.35 -35.37
C GLU A 14 3.51 -19.54 -34.43
N ARG A 15 4.33 -20.54 -34.74
CA ARG A 15 4.34 -21.90 -34.24
C ARG A 15 5.07 -21.98 -32.89
N ARG A 16 4.69 -22.99 -32.11
CA ARG A 16 5.37 -23.48 -30.91
C ARG A 16 6.90 -23.60 -31.10
N GLY A 17 7.66 -23.08 -30.14
CA GLY A 17 9.09 -23.38 -29.92
C GLY A 17 9.40 -23.32 -28.43
N LYS A 18 9.82 -24.46 -27.86
CA LYS A 18 10.23 -24.64 -26.45
C LYS A 18 11.62 -24.01 -26.23
N GLY A 19 11.78 -23.23 -25.18
CA GLY A 19 13.06 -22.84 -24.59
C GLY A 19 12.85 -22.34 -23.17
N ARG A 20 13.18 -23.17 -22.17
CA ARG A 20 13.10 -22.82 -20.74
C ARG A 20 14.27 -21.90 -20.41
N GLY A 21 14.00 -20.66 -20.01
CA GLY A 21 14.97 -19.83 -19.28
C GLY A 21 14.87 -20.17 -17.79
N GLU A 22 16.00 -20.50 -17.18
CA GLU A 22 16.11 -20.86 -15.76
C GLU A 22 15.77 -19.67 -14.85
N CYS A 23 14.89 -19.91 -13.87
CA CYS A 23 14.55 -18.96 -12.82
C CYS A 23 15.63 -19.02 -11.72
N LYS A 24 16.36 -17.91 -11.49
CA LYS A 24 17.27 -17.79 -10.34
C LYS A 24 16.46 -17.43 -9.10
N THR A 25 16.27 -18.40 -8.22
CA THR A 25 15.66 -18.19 -6.90
C THR A 25 16.69 -17.53 -5.98
N MET A 26 16.41 -16.32 -5.47
CA MET A 26 17.15 -15.75 -4.33
C MET A 26 16.40 -16.05 -3.03
N HIS A 27 17.07 -16.71 -2.09
CA HIS A 27 16.52 -16.99 -0.77
C HIS A 27 17.01 -15.95 0.24
N ALA A 28 16.08 -15.27 0.93
CA ALA A 28 16.37 -14.50 2.13
C ALA A 28 15.77 -15.24 3.34
N SER A 29 16.57 -15.42 4.39
CA SER A 29 16.20 -16.15 5.61
C SER A 29 16.03 -15.18 6.79
N SER A 30 14.95 -15.32 7.55
CA SER A 30 14.83 -14.79 8.91
C SER A 30 14.29 -15.88 9.86
N ARG A 31 14.57 -15.75 11.17
CA ARG A 31 14.44 -16.81 12.19
C ARG A 31 13.01 -17.28 12.53
N THR A 32 11.99 -16.88 11.77
CA THR A 32 10.60 -17.28 12.01
C THR A 32 9.91 -17.66 10.69
N GLY A 33 10.25 -18.84 10.16
CA GLY A 33 9.49 -19.51 9.09
C GLY A 33 9.86 -19.11 7.66
N LYS A 34 10.01 -20.12 6.78
CA LYS A 34 10.31 -19.94 5.36
C LYS A 34 9.05 -19.45 4.61
N VAL A 35 9.13 -18.30 3.94
CA VAL A 35 8.21 -17.93 2.86
C VAL A 35 9.05 -17.79 1.60
N ALA A 36 8.81 -18.65 0.62
CA ALA A 36 9.32 -18.48 -0.74
C ALA A 36 8.22 -17.81 -1.56
N MET A 37 8.49 -16.64 -2.12
CA MET A 37 7.67 -16.06 -3.18
C MET A 37 8.42 -16.23 -4.49
N GLU A 38 7.84 -16.99 -5.40
CA GLU A 38 8.32 -17.15 -6.77
C GLU A 38 7.49 -16.24 -7.68
N VAL A 39 8.15 -15.44 -8.50
CA VAL A 39 7.51 -14.52 -9.44
C VAL A 39 7.87 -14.99 -10.84
N ASP A 40 6.88 -15.51 -11.58
CA ASP A 40 7.06 -15.88 -12.99
C ASP A 40 6.71 -14.69 -13.90
N CYS A 41 7.57 -14.45 -14.89
CA CYS A 41 7.56 -13.32 -15.82
C CYS A 41 6.54 -13.47 -16.96
N GLN A 42 5.55 -14.36 -16.85
CA GLN A 42 4.49 -14.48 -17.84
C GLN A 42 3.14 -14.38 -17.16
N GLY A 43 2.59 -13.16 -17.13
CA GLY A 43 1.27 -12.86 -16.57
C GLY A 43 0.20 -13.83 -17.10
N GLY A 44 -0.22 -14.76 -16.25
CA GLY A 44 -1.20 -15.78 -16.63
C GLY A 44 -1.62 -16.73 -15.51
N ILE A 45 -2.82 -16.46 -14.96
CA ILE A 45 -3.75 -17.39 -14.29
C ILE A 45 -3.49 -17.65 -12.79
N TYR A 46 -4.21 -16.91 -11.93
CA TYR A 46 -4.68 -17.44 -10.66
C TYR A 46 -6.00 -18.18 -10.89
N HIS A 47 -5.97 -19.51 -10.81
CA HIS A 47 -7.15 -20.27 -10.40
C HIS A 47 -7.17 -20.26 -8.88
N ASN A 48 -8.14 -19.53 -8.30
CA ASN A 48 -8.64 -19.90 -6.99
C ASN A 48 -9.37 -21.23 -7.17
N ARG A 49 -8.62 -22.33 -7.16
CA ARG A 49 -9.21 -23.63 -6.90
C ARG A 49 -9.62 -23.57 -5.43
N ALA A 50 -10.93 -23.45 -5.21
CA ALA A 50 -11.54 -23.73 -3.92
C ALA A 50 -10.88 -25.00 -3.37
N LEU A 51 -10.31 -24.89 -2.17
CA LEU A 51 -9.87 -26.05 -1.42
C LEU A 51 -11.09 -26.97 -1.31
N ASP A 52 -10.93 -28.17 -1.87
CA ASP A 52 -11.86 -29.28 -1.78
C ASP A 52 -12.42 -29.40 -0.36
N SER A 53 -13.74 -29.39 -0.24
CA SER A 53 -14.51 -29.39 1.01
C SER A 53 -14.48 -30.74 1.74
N LYS A 54 -13.33 -31.44 1.74
CA LYS A 54 -13.19 -32.78 2.33
C LYS A 54 -12.01 -32.96 3.30
N SER A 55 -11.44 -31.88 3.83
CA SER A 55 -10.53 -31.98 4.99
C SER A 55 -10.78 -30.89 6.05
N TRP A 56 -12.04 -30.54 6.29
CA TRP A 56 -12.41 -29.73 7.45
C TRP A 56 -12.32 -30.60 8.71
N ASP A 57 -11.20 -30.43 9.41
CA ASP A 57 -10.76 -31.27 10.51
C ASP A 57 -11.73 -31.21 11.71
N LYS A 58 -12.42 -32.33 11.99
CA LYS A 58 -13.29 -32.54 13.17
C LYS A 58 -12.57 -32.24 14.50
N GLY A 59 -11.23 -32.22 14.52
CA GLY A 59 -10.44 -31.80 15.69
C GLY A 59 -10.61 -30.32 16.05
N LYS A 60 -10.80 -29.43 15.06
CA LYS A 60 -10.95 -27.98 15.30
C LYS A 60 -12.33 -27.61 15.85
N GLU A 61 -13.35 -28.38 15.50
CA GLU A 61 -14.70 -28.26 16.05
C GLU A 61 -14.77 -28.68 17.52
N LYS A 62 -14.07 -29.76 17.90
CA LYS A 62 -13.93 -30.15 19.31
C LYS A 62 -13.17 -29.12 20.14
N LEU A 63 -12.14 -28.48 19.57
CA LEU A 63 -11.37 -27.44 20.24
C LEU A 63 -12.21 -26.15 20.41
N ALA A 64 -12.94 -25.72 19.37
CA ALA A 64 -13.84 -24.57 19.44
C ALA A 64 -15.02 -24.80 20.41
N GLN A 65 -15.59 -26.01 20.43
CA GLN A 65 -16.66 -26.39 21.37
C GLN A 65 -16.14 -26.56 22.81
N ALA A 66 -14.89 -27.00 23.00
CA ALA A 66 -14.26 -27.07 24.33
C ALA A 66 -13.96 -25.67 24.89
N ILE A 67 -13.51 -24.75 24.05
CA ILE A 67 -13.28 -23.34 24.42
C ILE A 67 -14.61 -22.67 24.80
N LEU A 68 -15.68 -22.88 24.03
CA LEU A 68 -17.02 -22.32 24.34
C LEU A 68 -17.71 -22.97 25.56
N ARG A 69 -17.38 -24.22 25.91
CA ARG A 69 -17.87 -24.91 27.12
C ARG A 69 -17.07 -24.56 28.38
N ALA A 70 -15.76 -24.30 28.24
CA ALA A 70 -14.92 -23.81 29.33
C ALA A 70 -15.38 -22.42 29.82
N ASP A 71 -15.95 -21.61 28.93
CA ASP A 71 -16.44 -20.26 29.24
C ASP A 71 -17.77 -20.27 30.03
N LYS A 72 -18.64 -21.28 29.85
CA LYS A 72 -19.92 -21.38 30.58
C LYS A 72 -19.77 -21.94 32.00
N ASN A 73 -18.76 -22.77 32.27
CA ASN A 73 -18.53 -23.35 33.59
C ASN A 73 -17.67 -22.48 34.52
N LEU A 74 -17.08 -21.39 34.01
CA LEU A 74 -16.36 -20.42 34.84
C LEU A 74 -17.30 -19.36 35.48
N MET A 75 -18.57 -19.31 35.03
CA MET A 75 -19.56 -18.30 35.43
C MET A 75 -20.51 -18.71 36.58
N PHE A 76 -20.32 -19.88 37.21
CA PHE A 76 -21.19 -20.30 38.31
C PHE A 76 -20.39 -20.93 39.46
N LYS A 77 -20.47 -20.30 40.64
CA LYS A 77 -19.87 -20.64 41.94
C LYS A 77 -18.45 -20.11 42.19
N LYS A 78 -18.38 -18.88 42.70
CA LYS A 78 -17.79 -18.57 44.02
C LYS A 78 -18.25 -17.18 44.48
N SER A 79 -18.89 -17.18 45.65
CA SER A 79 -19.48 -16.04 46.33
C SER A 79 -18.43 -15.00 46.75
N ILE A 80 -18.80 -13.73 46.57
CA ILE A 80 -18.68 -12.60 47.51
C ILE A 80 -17.63 -12.80 48.61
N ALA A 81 -16.41 -12.28 48.38
CA ALA A 81 -15.47 -11.70 49.35
C ALA A 81 -14.02 -11.82 48.83
N SER A 82 -13.62 -10.91 47.94
CA SER A 82 -12.25 -10.38 47.85
C SER A 82 -12.24 -9.33 46.73
N LEU A 83 -12.55 -8.09 47.11
CA LEU A 83 -12.57 -6.96 46.19
C LEU A 83 -11.24 -6.21 46.23
N PHE A 84 -10.09 -6.89 46.20
CA PHE A 84 -8.78 -6.24 46.11
C PHE A 84 -7.76 -7.15 45.38
N SER A 85 -7.21 -6.59 44.30
CA SER A 85 -6.00 -6.98 43.56
C SER A 85 -6.07 -8.04 42.44
N LEU A 86 -5.38 -7.66 41.34
CA LEU A 86 -5.23 -8.27 40.01
C LEU A 86 -6.47 -8.14 39.10
N LEU A 87 -6.47 -7.38 38.00
CA LEU A 87 -5.41 -6.95 37.10
C LEU A 87 -5.85 -5.60 36.52
N LEU A 88 -5.05 -4.55 36.65
CA LEU A 88 -5.15 -3.40 35.76
C LEU A 88 -4.79 -3.88 34.36
N LEU A 89 -5.75 -4.44 33.63
CA LEU A 89 -5.69 -4.47 32.19
C LEU A 89 -5.96 -3.02 31.74
N SER A 90 -4.98 -2.14 31.97
CA SER A 90 -4.97 -0.86 31.29
C SER A 90 -5.15 -1.19 29.82
N PRO A 91 -6.15 -0.62 29.12
CA PRO A 91 -6.08 -0.61 27.68
C PRO A 91 -4.72 0.03 27.41
N LEU A 92 -3.85 -0.67 26.68
CA LEU A 92 -2.74 -0.03 26.01
C LEU A 92 -3.39 0.91 24.97
N LEU A 93 -3.93 2.03 25.44
CA LEU A 93 -4.45 3.10 24.64
C LEU A 93 -3.24 3.57 23.87
N ALA A 94 -3.14 3.11 22.61
CA ALA A 94 -2.06 3.46 21.72
C ALA A 94 -2.01 4.99 21.66
N GLN A 95 -1.05 5.57 22.37
CA GLN A 95 -0.93 7.02 22.46
C GLN A 95 -0.76 7.56 21.04
N LYS A 96 -1.62 8.51 20.69
CA LYS A 96 -1.56 9.19 19.40
C LYS A 96 -0.50 10.29 19.48
N VAL A 97 0.28 10.41 18.42
CA VAL A 97 1.37 11.36 18.27
C VAL A 97 1.06 12.29 17.11
N ASP A 98 1.14 13.60 17.35
CA ASP A 98 0.99 14.64 16.33
C ASP A 98 2.24 14.75 15.43
N PRO A 99 2.07 15.20 14.17
CA PRO A 99 3.19 15.35 13.25
C PRO A 99 4.15 16.46 13.71
N THR A 100 5.44 16.23 13.49
CA THR A 100 6.51 17.24 13.67
C THR A 100 6.32 18.40 12.68
N TYR A 101 5.96 18.09 11.43
CA TYR A 101 5.59 19.09 10.43
C TYR A 101 4.20 18.75 9.90
N LYS A 102 3.27 19.67 10.13
CA LYS A 102 1.84 19.49 9.81
C LYS A 102 1.46 20.33 8.58
N GLN A 103 0.61 19.79 7.72
CA GLN A 103 0.02 20.50 6.57
C GLN A 103 1.08 21.15 5.66
N VAL A 104 2.18 20.46 5.41
CA VAL A 104 3.26 20.97 4.56
C VAL A 104 2.85 20.82 3.10
N SER A 105 2.71 21.95 2.40
CA SER A 105 2.47 21.95 0.94
C SER A 105 3.69 21.43 0.19
N TYR A 106 3.47 20.52 -0.75
CA TYR A 106 4.47 19.97 -1.66
C TYR A 106 4.20 20.30 -3.14
N GLY A 107 3.13 21.02 -3.43
CA GLY A 107 2.72 21.34 -4.80
C GLY A 107 1.75 22.52 -4.87
N PRO A 108 1.39 22.94 -6.09
CA PRO A 108 0.61 24.15 -6.33
C PRO A 108 -0.87 24.04 -5.94
N HIS A 109 -1.39 22.81 -5.74
CA HIS A 109 -2.79 22.58 -5.40
C HIS A 109 -2.97 22.46 -3.88
N GLU A 110 -4.11 22.92 -3.37
CA GLU A 110 -4.44 22.92 -1.93
C GLU A 110 -4.45 21.52 -1.31
N GLU A 111 -4.77 20.50 -2.11
CA GLU A 111 -4.80 19.10 -1.70
C GLU A 111 -3.40 18.48 -1.61
N MET A 112 -2.38 19.14 -2.18
CA MET A 112 -1.00 18.64 -2.22
C MET A 112 -0.27 18.98 -0.93
N VAL A 113 -0.75 18.41 0.17
CA VAL A 113 -0.20 18.59 1.51
C VAL A 113 0.19 17.26 2.16
N LEU A 114 1.16 17.31 3.06
CA LEU A 114 1.59 16.16 3.83
C LEU A 114 1.78 16.47 5.32
N ASN A 115 1.71 15.42 6.13
CA ASN A 115 2.13 15.41 7.52
C ASN A 115 3.39 14.55 7.65
N PHE A 116 4.36 15.01 8.45
CA PHE A 116 5.64 14.34 8.66
C PHE A 116 5.92 14.17 10.16
N TRP A 117 6.28 12.96 10.57
CA TRP A 117 6.70 12.60 11.91
C TRP A 117 8.18 12.25 11.86
N LYS A 118 8.99 13.18 12.37
CA LYS A 118 10.42 12.96 12.57
C LYS A 118 10.62 12.10 13.81
N ILE A 119 11.48 11.11 13.71
CA ILE A 119 12.01 10.43 14.90
C ILE A 119 13.40 10.99 15.22
N ASP A 120 13.76 10.97 16.51
CA ASP A 120 15.07 11.43 16.93
C ASP A 120 16.14 10.36 16.68
N SER A 121 17.17 10.76 15.94
CA SER A 121 18.27 9.88 15.56
C SER A 121 19.52 10.72 15.28
N LYS A 122 20.69 10.21 15.66
CA LYS A 122 22.00 10.81 15.33
C LYS A 122 22.39 10.62 13.86
N LYS A 123 21.73 9.69 13.15
CA LYS A 123 21.99 9.36 11.74
C LYS A 123 20.72 9.55 10.90
N PRO A 124 20.83 9.88 9.60
CA PRO A 124 19.67 9.94 8.71
C PRO A 124 18.85 8.64 8.76
N THR A 125 17.56 8.78 9.05
CA THR A 125 16.62 7.66 9.16
C THR A 125 16.12 7.19 7.79
N PRO A 126 15.68 5.95 7.60
CA PRO A 126 14.79 5.62 6.49
C PRO A 126 13.48 6.41 6.60
N LEU A 127 12.78 6.55 5.48
CA LEU A 127 11.46 7.19 5.43
C LEU A 127 10.40 6.22 4.88
N LEU A 128 9.31 6.05 5.62
CA LEU A 128 8.11 5.38 5.14
C LEU A 128 7.02 6.41 4.81
N VAL A 129 6.56 6.42 3.57
CA VAL A 129 5.53 7.34 3.08
C VAL A 129 4.22 6.58 2.89
N HIS A 130 3.19 6.95 3.63
CA HIS A 130 1.85 6.41 3.51
C HIS A 130 1.00 7.19 2.52
N ILE A 131 0.45 6.46 1.56
CA ILE A 131 -0.50 6.94 0.56
C ILE A 131 -1.86 6.36 0.94
N HIS A 132 -2.82 7.24 1.27
CA HIS A 132 -4.13 6.77 1.73
C HIS A 132 -4.93 6.09 0.61
N GLY A 133 -5.86 5.20 1.00
CA GLY A 133 -6.84 4.60 0.10
C GLY A 133 -8.05 5.51 -0.15
N GLY A 134 -9.16 4.95 -0.64
CA GLY A 134 -10.39 5.70 -0.91
C GLY A 134 -10.75 5.83 -2.39
N GLY A 135 -10.28 4.90 -3.23
CA GLY A 135 -10.66 4.81 -4.64
C GLY A 135 -10.32 6.04 -5.47
N TRP A 136 -9.35 6.86 -5.03
CA TRP A 136 -9.03 8.19 -5.57
C TRP A 136 -10.21 9.17 -5.59
N ILE A 137 -11.33 8.85 -4.94
CA ILE A 137 -12.52 9.72 -4.84
C ILE A 137 -12.72 10.25 -3.42
N GLY A 138 -11.95 9.75 -2.46
CA GLY A 138 -12.01 10.10 -1.05
C GLY A 138 -10.77 9.63 -0.29
N GLY A 139 -10.84 9.75 1.03
CA GLY A 139 -9.71 9.46 1.93
C GLY A 139 -8.95 10.74 2.30
N LYS A 140 -8.00 10.58 3.22
CA LYS A 140 -7.11 11.63 3.68
C LYS A 140 -5.86 11.04 4.31
N LYS A 141 -4.79 11.82 4.36
CA LYS A 141 -3.58 11.52 5.12
C LYS A 141 -3.88 11.36 6.60
N ASN A 142 -2.96 10.69 7.30
CA ASN A 142 -3.06 10.57 8.75
C ASN A 142 -2.91 11.95 9.40
N GLU A 143 -3.75 12.25 10.38
CA GLU A 143 -3.60 13.45 11.22
C GLU A 143 -2.78 13.17 12.47
N THR A 144 -2.79 11.92 12.95
CA THR A 144 -1.97 11.41 14.06
C THR A 144 -1.59 9.95 13.78
N VAL A 145 -0.51 9.49 14.40
CA VAL A 145 -0.08 8.07 14.34
C VAL A 145 0.03 7.48 15.74
N GLY A 146 0.00 6.15 15.87
CA GLY A 146 0.30 5.51 17.14
C GLY A 146 1.81 5.49 17.42
N THR A 147 2.21 5.48 18.70
CA THR A 147 3.63 5.34 19.10
C THR A 147 4.35 4.16 18.44
N ASN A 148 3.66 3.01 18.30
CA ASN A 148 4.19 1.82 17.64
C ASN A 148 4.58 2.04 16.16
N GLN A 149 4.00 3.04 15.49
CA GLN A 149 4.38 3.38 14.12
C GLN A 149 5.80 3.99 14.08
N LEU A 150 6.12 4.81 15.08
CA LEU A 150 7.38 5.57 15.16
C LEU A 150 8.50 4.79 15.87
N SER A 151 8.17 3.74 16.61
CA SER A 151 9.16 2.90 17.31
C SER A 151 10.00 2.00 16.38
N ASN A 152 9.72 1.99 15.08
CA ASN A 152 10.35 1.08 14.11
C ASN A 152 11.65 1.63 13.48
N GLY A 153 12.17 2.76 13.96
CA GLY A 153 13.45 3.30 13.53
C GLY A 153 13.44 3.99 12.17
N TYR A 154 12.27 4.35 11.64
CA TYR A 154 12.11 5.19 10.45
C TYR A 154 11.26 6.44 10.76
N SER A 155 11.54 7.53 10.05
CA SER A 155 10.61 8.66 10.00
C SER A 155 9.41 8.30 9.14
N TYR A 156 8.27 8.97 9.37
CA TYR A 156 7.02 8.65 8.70
C TYR A 156 6.42 9.88 8.04
N ALA A 157 5.87 9.72 6.84
CA ALA A 157 5.09 10.76 6.17
C ALA A 157 3.73 10.20 5.75
N SER A 158 2.72 11.05 5.70
CA SER A 158 1.40 10.72 5.15
C SER A 158 0.96 11.85 4.24
N ILE A 159 0.55 11.52 3.02
CA ILE A 159 0.28 12.51 1.97
C ILE A 159 -1.20 12.53 1.62
N ASP A 160 -1.75 13.72 1.39
CA ASP A 160 -2.97 13.93 0.60
C ASP A 160 -2.58 14.08 -0.88
N TYR A 161 -3.53 13.88 -1.79
CA TYR A 161 -3.36 14.03 -3.23
C TYR A 161 -4.69 14.47 -3.87
N ARG A 162 -4.66 15.00 -5.10
CA ARG A 162 -5.91 15.39 -5.78
C ARG A 162 -6.81 14.18 -6.00
N LEU A 163 -8.07 14.32 -5.60
CA LEU A 163 -9.13 13.32 -5.81
C LEU A 163 -9.84 13.56 -7.14
N ALA A 164 -10.51 12.54 -7.69
CA ALA A 164 -11.17 12.55 -8.99
C ALA A 164 -12.05 13.80 -9.24
N GLY A 165 -12.81 14.25 -8.23
CA GLY A 165 -13.64 15.46 -8.34
C GLY A 165 -12.88 16.79 -8.47
N LYS A 166 -11.55 16.77 -8.38
CA LYS A 166 -10.63 17.88 -8.65
C LYS A 166 -9.75 17.57 -9.86
N ALA A 167 -9.23 16.35 -9.94
CA ALA A 167 -8.48 15.85 -11.08
C ALA A 167 -8.55 14.32 -11.15
N LEU A 168 -8.88 13.79 -12.32
CA LEU A 168 -8.86 12.35 -12.61
C LEU A 168 -7.43 11.78 -12.61
N LEU A 169 -7.32 10.47 -12.51
CA LEU A 169 -6.04 9.80 -12.80
C LEU A 169 -5.52 10.19 -14.20
N PRO A 170 -4.21 10.37 -14.38
CA PRO A 170 -3.12 9.99 -13.47
C PRO A 170 -2.73 11.06 -12.43
N ALA A 171 -3.53 12.12 -12.23
CA ALA A 171 -3.15 13.23 -11.34
C ALA A 171 -2.75 12.76 -9.93
N ALA A 172 -3.53 11.87 -9.31
CA ALA A 172 -3.24 11.38 -7.96
C ALA A 172 -1.90 10.63 -7.83
N VAL A 173 -1.52 9.83 -8.83
CA VAL A 173 -0.24 9.10 -8.81
C VAL A 173 0.95 10.02 -9.13
N HIS A 174 0.74 11.04 -9.96
CA HIS A 174 1.72 12.10 -10.20
C HIS A 174 1.92 12.99 -8.97
N ASP A 175 0.84 13.29 -8.23
CA ASP A 175 0.92 14.03 -6.96
C ASP A 175 1.71 13.23 -5.93
N ALA A 176 1.46 11.92 -5.84
CA ALA A 176 2.24 11.03 -4.98
C ALA A 176 3.73 11.01 -5.37
N ALA A 177 4.06 10.96 -6.66
CA ALA A 177 5.45 11.04 -7.14
C ALA A 177 6.10 12.37 -6.77
N ARG A 178 5.39 13.48 -6.98
CA ARG A 178 5.86 14.80 -6.60
C ARG A 178 6.07 14.93 -5.09
N ALA A 179 5.24 14.28 -4.27
CA ALA A 179 5.45 14.26 -2.82
C ALA A 179 6.78 13.58 -2.46
N ILE A 180 7.14 12.48 -3.13
CA ILE A 180 8.46 11.82 -2.95
C ILE A 180 9.60 12.76 -3.34
N GLN A 181 9.49 13.40 -4.50
CA GLN A 181 10.46 14.38 -4.98
C GLN A 181 10.62 15.55 -3.99
N PHE A 182 9.51 16.11 -3.51
CA PHE A 182 9.52 17.18 -2.53
C PHE A 182 10.18 16.74 -1.22
N LEU A 183 9.87 15.54 -0.73
CA LEU A 183 10.50 15.00 0.47
C LEU A 183 12.02 14.95 0.30
N ARG A 184 12.55 14.54 -0.86
CA ARG A 184 14.01 14.55 -1.10
C ARG A 184 14.65 15.93 -0.90
N THR A 185 13.96 17.02 -1.31
CA THR A 185 14.44 18.39 -1.04
C THR A 185 14.54 18.73 0.46
N LYS A 186 13.83 17.98 1.32
CA LYS A 186 13.81 18.16 2.77
C LYS A 186 14.72 17.19 3.52
N ALA A 187 15.31 16.21 2.85
CA ALA A 187 16.01 15.09 3.48
C ALA A 187 17.07 15.52 4.51
N LYS A 188 17.91 16.50 4.15
CA LYS A 188 18.94 17.05 5.05
C LYS A 188 18.32 17.75 6.27
N ALA A 189 17.32 18.60 6.05
CA ALA A 189 16.69 19.38 7.12
C ALA A 189 15.87 18.52 8.08
N TRP A 190 15.22 17.46 7.56
CA TRP A 190 14.35 16.58 8.33
C TRP A 190 15.05 15.30 8.79
N ASN A 191 16.36 15.18 8.54
CA ASN A 191 17.24 14.10 8.99
C ASN A 191 16.78 12.69 8.58
N PHE A 192 16.50 12.52 7.29
CA PHE A 192 16.28 11.21 6.69
C PHE A 192 17.15 11.01 5.44
N ASP A 193 17.39 9.76 5.10
CA ASP A 193 18.19 9.35 3.96
C ASP A 193 17.33 9.35 2.70
N PRO A 194 17.60 10.24 1.71
CA PRO A 194 16.77 10.32 0.52
C PRO A 194 16.85 9.03 -0.32
N THR A 195 17.88 8.19 -0.17
CA THR A 195 17.99 6.93 -0.92
C THR A 195 17.14 5.80 -0.32
N ARG A 196 16.63 5.98 0.91
CA ARG A 196 15.86 4.96 1.65
C ARG A 196 14.42 5.42 1.92
N ILE A 197 13.72 5.76 0.85
CA ILE A 197 12.30 6.11 0.88
C ILE A 197 11.48 4.92 0.37
N ALA A 198 10.63 4.36 1.23
CA ALA A 198 9.66 3.33 0.88
C ALA A 198 8.23 3.89 0.96
N VAL A 199 7.31 3.31 0.18
CA VAL A 199 5.89 3.71 0.16
C VAL A 199 4.99 2.59 0.67
N THR A 200 3.85 2.96 1.24
CA THR A 200 2.84 2.01 1.71
C THR A 200 1.43 2.55 1.55
N GLY A 201 0.45 1.66 1.42
CA GLY A 201 -0.96 2.05 1.37
C GLY A 201 -1.90 0.87 1.22
N GLY A 202 -3.19 1.16 1.40
CA GLY A 202 -4.29 0.22 1.17
C GLY A 202 -5.17 0.64 -0.01
N SER A 203 -5.75 -0.33 -0.74
CA SER A 203 -6.69 -0.05 -1.84
C SER A 203 -6.08 0.88 -2.90
N ALA A 204 -6.68 2.05 -3.18
CA ALA A 204 -6.10 3.06 -4.08
C ALA A 204 -4.66 3.46 -3.71
N GLY A 205 -4.34 3.55 -2.41
CA GLY A 205 -2.99 3.85 -1.95
C GLY A 205 -2.00 2.71 -2.21
N ALA A 206 -2.47 1.46 -2.18
CA ALA A 206 -1.68 0.30 -2.58
C ALA A 206 -1.40 0.32 -4.08
N ALA A 207 -2.41 0.64 -4.90
CA ALA A 207 -2.24 0.82 -6.34
C ALA A 207 -1.26 1.96 -6.68
N SER A 208 -1.38 3.12 -6.02
CA SER A 208 -0.41 4.23 -6.16
C SER A 208 1.01 3.83 -5.72
N SER A 209 1.13 3.05 -4.64
CA SER A 209 2.43 2.56 -4.14
C SER A 209 3.10 1.61 -5.14
N MET A 210 2.33 0.70 -5.74
CA MET A 210 2.83 -0.18 -6.81
C MET A 210 3.20 0.61 -8.06
N TRP A 211 2.39 1.59 -8.45
CA TRP A 211 2.69 2.47 -9.57
C TRP A 211 4.04 3.17 -9.37
N LEU A 212 4.29 3.78 -8.20
CA LEU A 212 5.58 4.41 -7.90
C LEU A 212 6.77 3.43 -7.92
N ALA A 213 6.56 2.18 -7.50
CA ALA A 213 7.63 1.19 -7.47
C ALA A 213 8.05 0.71 -8.87
N TYR A 214 7.11 0.68 -9.82
CA TYR A 214 7.33 0.12 -11.16
C TYR A 214 7.37 1.16 -12.28
N HIS A 215 6.95 2.41 -12.02
CA HIS A 215 7.03 3.49 -12.99
C HIS A 215 8.48 3.98 -13.15
N GLU A 216 8.80 4.50 -14.34
CA GLU A 216 10.06 5.17 -14.59
C GLU A 216 10.24 6.39 -13.68
N ASP A 217 11.51 6.76 -13.47
CA ASP A 217 11.84 7.97 -12.73
C ASP A 217 11.27 9.20 -13.45
N LEU A 218 10.66 10.11 -12.69
CA LEU A 218 10.06 11.35 -13.19
C LEU A 218 10.95 12.58 -12.95
N ALA A 219 12.21 12.37 -12.56
CA ALA A 219 13.18 13.45 -12.46
C ALA A 219 13.33 14.17 -13.82
N ASP A 220 13.18 15.50 -13.79
CA ASP A 220 13.53 16.39 -14.88
C ASP A 220 14.67 17.32 -14.42
N PRO A 221 15.94 16.96 -14.70
CA PRO A 221 17.10 17.76 -14.30
C PRO A 221 17.07 19.21 -14.81
N ASN A 222 16.36 19.47 -15.90
CA ASN A 222 16.28 20.78 -16.54
C ASN A 222 15.08 21.61 -16.06
N SER A 223 14.26 21.06 -15.16
CA SER A 223 13.06 21.75 -14.69
C SER A 223 13.39 23.05 -13.98
N LYS A 224 12.56 24.08 -14.19
CA LYS A 224 12.62 25.31 -13.37
C LYS A 224 12.15 25.06 -11.93
N ASP A 225 11.34 24.03 -11.73
CA ASP A 225 10.87 23.61 -10.42
C ASP A 225 11.93 22.70 -9.75
N PRO A 226 12.58 23.13 -8.66
CA PRO A 226 13.60 22.32 -8.00
C PRO A 226 13.04 21.01 -7.44
N VAL A 227 11.73 20.92 -7.16
CA VAL A 227 11.10 19.65 -6.74
C VAL A 227 11.17 18.65 -7.89
N LEU A 228 10.82 19.05 -9.10
CA LEU A 228 10.79 18.13 -10.24
C LEU A 228 12.17 17.63 -10.68
N ARG A 229 13.26 18.27 -10.22
CA ARG A 229 14.63 17.78 -10.46
C ARG A 229 14.97 16.55 -9.62
N GLU A 230 14.28 16.33 -8.52
CA GLU A 230 14.53 15.20 -7.64
C GLU A 230 13.96 13.90 -8.22
N SER A 231 14.54 12.76 -7.84
CA SER A 231 14.05 11.45 -8.27
C SER A 231 12.69 11.10 -7.65
N SER A 232 11.77 10.53 -8.42
CA SER A 232 10.53 9.95 -7.89
C SER A 232 10.70 8.50 -7.41
N ARG A 233 11.89 7.89 -7.61
CA ARG A 233 12.13 6.49 -7.30
C ARG A 233 12.03 6.21 -5.80
N VAL A 234 11.49 5.04 -5.49
CA VAL A 234 11.38 4.49 -4.13
C VAL A 234 12.22 3.22 -4.00
N CYS A 235 12.73 2.92 -2.81
CA CYS A 235 13.50 1.71 -2.56
C CYS A 235 12.62 0.47 -2.29
N GLY A 236 11.32 0.66 -2.11
CA GLY A 236 10.36 -0.43 -1.91
C GLY A 236 8.93 0.05 -1.73
N ALA A 237 7.97 -0.87 -1.88
CA ALA A 237 6.55 -0.63 -1.68
C ALA A 237 5.91 -1.76 -0.86
N VAL A 238 5.03 -1.39 0.07
CA VAL A 238 4.16 -2.32 0.82
C VAL A 238 2.72 -2.04 0.43
N ALA A 239 2.13 -2.94 -0.36
CA ALA A 239 0.81 -2.75 -0.96
C ALA A 239 -0.21 -3.74 -0.38
N MET A 240 -1.34 -3.25 0.13
CA MET A 240 -2.41 -4.09 0.70
C MET A 240 -3.74 -3.90 -0.05
N GLY A 241 -4.22 -4.97 -0.70
CA GLY A 241 -5.53 -4.98 -1.37
C GLY A 241 -5.68 -3.94 -2.50
N GLY A 242 -4.58 -3.61 -3.18
CA GLY A 242 -4.57 -2.66 -4.29
C GLY A 242 -4.97 -3.27 -5.63
N GLN A 243 -5.48 -2.44 -6.52
CA GLN A 243 -5.69 -2.79 -7.91
C GLN A 243 -4.33 -2.94 -8.61
N THR A 244 -4.05 -4.12 -9.17
CA THR A 244 -2.79 -4.41 -9.87
C THR A 244 -2.81 -3.98 -11.33
N THR A 245 -3.96 -3.55 -11.84
CA THR A 245 -4.14 -2.96 -13.16
C THR A 245 -5.27 -1.95 -13.16
N LEU A 246 -5.10 -0.89 -13.95
CA LEU A 246 -6.12 0.12 -14.25
C LEU A 246 -6.47 0.16 -15.74
N ASP A 247 -6.00 -0.83 -16.52
CA ASP A 247 -6.35 -0.96 -17.93
C ASP A 247 -7.84 -1.32 -18.06
N PRO A 248 -8.69 -0.42 -18.59
CA PRO A 248 -10.13 -0.63 -18.65
C PRO A 248 -10.51 -1.83 -19.53
N PHE A 249 -9.75 -2.12 -20.59
CA PHE A 249 -10.04 -3.23 -21.50
C PHE A 249 -9.68 -4.57 -20.86
N LEU A 250 -8.56 -4.62 -20.13
CA LEU A 250 -8.19 -5.80 -19.36
C LEU A 250 -9.20 -6.06 -18.24
N LEU A 251 -9.59 -5.01 -17.50
CA LEU A 251 -10.56 -5.11 -16.43
C LEU A 251 -11.92 -5.58 -16.95
N GLU A 252 -12.45 -4.94 -18.00
CA GLU A 252 -13.73 -5.33 -18.60
C GLU A 252 -13.70 -6.80 -19.06
N ARG A 253 -12.62 -7.21 -19.73
CA ARG A 253 -12.45 -8.60 -20.19
C ARG A 253 -12.38 -9.62 -19.05
N LYS A 254 -11.80 -9.25 -17.90
CA LYS A 254 -11.51 -10.19 -16.80
C LYS A 254 -12.62 -10.27 -15.76
N ILE A 255 -13.25 -9.14 -15.44
CA ILE A 255 -14.21 -9.04 -14.33
C ILE A 255 -15.53 -8.35 -14.74
N GLY A 256 -15.71 -8.05 -16.03
CA GLY A 256 -16.95 -7.56 -16.62
C GLY A 256 -17.12 -6.04 -16.57
N PRO A 257 -18.10 -5.48 -17.31
CA PRO A 257 -18.25 -4.03 -17.53
C PRO A 257 -18.63 -3.24 -16.27
N ALA A 258 -18.93 -3.91 -15.15
CA ALA A 258 -19.16 -3.22 -13.89
C ALA A 258 -17.91 -2.46 -13.39
N CYS A 259 -16.70 -2.96 -13.68
CA CYS A 259 -15.46 -2.34 -13.22
C CYS A 259 -15.19 -0.98 -13.86
N ILE A 260 -15.60 -0.79 -15.12
CA ILE A 260 -15.41 0.47 -15.84
C ILE A 260 -16.45 1.51 -15.45
N ARG A 261 -17.51 1.14 -14.72
CA ARG A 261 -18.51 2.10 -14.19
C ARG A 261 -18.05 2.75 -12.87
N HIS A 262 -16.84 2.46 -12.41
CA HIS A 262 -16.34 3.02 -11.16
C HIS A 262 -16.17 4.55 -11.28
N PRO A 263 -16.62 5.34 -10.28
CA PRO A 263 -16.59 6.80 -10.37
C PRO A 263 -15.20 7.40 -10.59
N MET A 264 -14.14 6.71 -10.20
CA MET A 264 -12.75 7.17 -10.44
C MET A 264 -12.42 7.42 -11.93
N ILE A 265 -13.21 6.88 -12.86
CA ILE A 265 -12.98 6.99 -14.31
C ILE A 265 -13.78 8.18 -14.89
N TRP A 266 -14.89 8.58 -14.26
CA TRP A 266 -15.89 9.46 -14.89
C TRP A 266 -16.36 10.64 -14.03
N LYS A 267 -15.96 10.75 -12.76
CA LYS A 267 -16.43 11.81 -11.84
C LYS A 267 -15.63 13.10 -11.93
#